data_AF-A0A522CSC8-F1
#
_entry.id   AF-A0A522CSC8-F1
#
_cell.length_a   1.000
_cell.length_b   1.000
_cell.length_c   1.000
_cell.angle_alpha   90.00
_cell.angle_beta   90.00
_cell.angle_gamma   90.00
#
_symmetry.space_group_name_H-M   'P 1'
#
loop_
_entity.id
_entity.type
_entity.pdbx_description
1 polymer ?
#
loop_
_entity_poly.entity_id
_entity_poly.type
_entity_poly.pdbx_seq_one_letter_code
_entity_poly.pdbx_strand_id
1 'polypeptide(L)'
;MALTGIIIAVTVFVLLAVFAGYARPEFPPLETKPDDPLMLEAREKARGSLGEFRRLIGQYPKTGIIKLRFVSNSDQVEYLWAEVLEPLGQDSYKVRLVTPPVTHTGQLDRLYTCREDDIEDWQVTDDQGQHHGAFSQRAMFRIARRDGVALPKKLQDIEKLYQ
;
A
#
# COMPACT_ATOMS: atom_id res chain seq x y z
N MET A 1 21.75 36.73 -23.36
CA MET A 1 21.36 35.32 -23.54
C MET A 1 21.97 34.46 -22.43
N ALA A 2 21.46 34.56 -21.20
CA ALA A 2 21.98 33.77 -20.06
C ALA A 2 20.90 33.40 -19.01
N LEU A 3 19.66 33.88 -19.13
CA LEU A 3 18.58 33.55 -18.20
C LEU A 3 17.87 32.22 -18.53
N THR A 4 17.82 31.81 -19.80
CA THR A 4 17.12 30.60 -20.22
C THR A 4 17.81 29.31 -19.77
N GLY A 5 19.15 29.30 -19.71
CA GLY A 5 19.92 28.12 -19.29
C GLY A 5 19.81 27.80 -17.80
N ILE A 6 19.68 28.81 -16.95
CA ILE A 6 19.58 28.65 -15.48
C ILE A 6 18.19 28.11 -15.10
N ILE A 7 17.13 28.59 -15.77
CA ILE A 7 15.75 28.12 -15.50
C ILE A 7 15.62 26.64 -15.86
N ILE A 8 16.13 26.21 -17.02
CA ILE A 8 16.06 24.79 -17.44
C ILE A 8 16.84 23.88 -16.47
N ALA A 9 18.03 24.29 -16.03
CA ALA A 9 18.83 23.50 -15.09
C ALA A 9 18.15 23.34 -13.72
N VAL A 10 17.52 24.40 -13.20
CA VAL A 10 16.79 24.35 -11.92
C VAL A 10 15.51 23.51 -12.06
N THR A 11 14.77 23.62 -13.17
CA THR A 11 13.56 22.82 -13.40
C THR A 11 13.88 21.32 -13.55
N VAL A 12 14.97 20.98 -14.25
CA VAL A 12 15.43 19.58 -14.38
C VAL A 12 15.92 19.02 -13.04
N PHE A 13 16.62 19.82 -12.23
CA PHE A 13 17.08 19.39 -10.90
C PHE A 13 15.92 19.21 -9.90
N VAL A 14 14.91 20.09 -9.95
CA VAL A 14 13.69 19.96 -9.14
C VAL A 14 12.85 18.76 -9.59
N LEU A 15 12.71 18.51 -10.90
CA LEU A 15 12.03 17.31 -11.41
C LEU A 15 12.77 16.03 -11.02
N LEU A 16 14.10 15.99 -11.16
CA LEU A 16 14.91 14.85 -10.72
C LEU A 16 14.85 14.63 -9.20
N ALA A 17 14.82 15.70 -8.39
CA ALA A 17 14.67 15.59 -6.93
C ALA A 17 13.27 15.12 -6.53
N VAL A 18 12.22 15.54 -7.25
CA VAL A 18 10.85 15.04 -7.05
C VAL A 18 10.75 13.55 -7.38
N PHE A 19 11.42 13.06 -8.44
CA PHE A 19 11.44 11.62 -8.75
C PHE A 19 12.43 10.80 -7.91
N ALA A 20 13.51 11.39 -7.40
CA ALA A 20 14.53 10.71 -6.60
C ALA A 20 14.12 10.47 -5.13
N GLY A 21 13.06 11.14 -4.65
CA GLY A 21 12.52 10.92 -3.31
C GLY A 21 11.69 9.64 -3.14
N TYR A 22 11.44 8.89 -4.22
CA TYR A 22 10.60 7.69 -4.20
C TYR A 22 11.46 6.44 -4.16
N ALA A 23 11.47 5.77 -3.01
CA ALA A 23 12.21 4.52 -2.82
C ALA A 23 11.71 3.47 -3.83
N ARG A 24 12.60 3.01 -4.71
CA ARG A 24 12.35 1.80 -5.50
C ARG A 24 12.17 0.64 -4.52
N PRO A 25 11.15 -0.21 -4.68
CA PRO A 25 10.99 -1.36 -3.81
C PRO A 25 12.26 -2.24 -3.89
N GLU A 26 12.77 -2.64 -2.73
CA GLU A 26 14.00 -3.45 -2.61
C GLU A 26 13.87 -4.80 -3.32
N PHE A 27 12.64 -5.33 -3.41
CA PHE A 27 12.32 -6.55 -4.13
C PHE A 27 11.34 -6.25 -5.27
N PRO A 28 11.53 -6.84 -6.45
CA PRO A 28 10.54 -6.76 -7.52
C PRO A 28 9.22 -7.38 -7.06
N PRO A 29 8.06 -6.89 -7.55
CA PRO A 29 6.78 -7.51 -7.26
C PRO A 29 6.74 -8.94 -7.79
N LEU A 30 6.09 -9.84 -7.04
CA LEU A 30 5.77 -11.17 -7.54
C LEU A 30 4.74 -11.05 -8.66
N GLU A 31 5.06 -11.58 -9.84
CA GLU A 31 4.09 -11.65 -10.93
C GLU A 31 2.96 -12.60 -10.53
N THR A 32 1.73 -12.09 -10.54
CA THR A 32 0.52 -12.86 -10.24
C THR A 32 -0.50 -12.65 -11.35
N LYS A 33 -1.32 -13.67 -11.62
CA LYS A 33 -2.44 -13.51 -12.55
C LYS A 33 -3.53 -12.63 -11.90
N PRO A 34 -4.20 -11.73 -12.66
CA PRO A 34 -5.26 -10.89 -12.10
C PRO A 34 -6.41 -11.65 -11.41
N ASP A 35 -6.64 -12.89 -11.86
CA ASP A 35 -7.66 -13.83 -11.41
C ASP A 35 -7.09 -14.99 -10.58
N ASP A 36 -5.88 -14.84 -10.01
CA ASP A 36 -5.33 -15.88 -9.14
C ASP A 36 -6.30 -16.17 -7.98
N PRO A 37 -6.70 -17.44 -7.78
CA PRO A 37 -7.71 -17.81 -6.78
C PRO A 37 -7.29 -17.42 -5.36
N LEU A 38 -5.98 -17.44 -5.04
CA LEU A 38 -5.49 -17.03 -3.72
C LEU A 38 -5.61 -15.52 -3.50
N MET A 39 -5.48 -14.72 -4.57
CA MET A 39 -5.67 -13.27 -4.52
C MET A 39 -7.15 -12.88 -4.47
N LEU A 40 -8.01 -13.63 -5.14
CA LEU A 40 -9.47 -13.46 -5.04
C LEU A 40 -9.95 -13.77 -3.62
N GLU A 41 -9.59 -14.94 -3.08
CA GLU A 41 -9.91 -15.34 -1.70
C GLU A 41 -9.41 -14.31 -0.69
N ALA A 42 -8.18 -13.80 -0.87
CA ALA A 42 -7.63 -12.78 0.02
C ALA A 42 -8.42 -11.47 0.02
N ARG A 43 -8.84 -10.99 -1.16
CA ARG A 43 -9.66 -9.77 -1.28
C ARG A 43 -11.04 -9.96 -0.66
N GLU A 44 -11.69 -11.08 -0.93
CA GLU A 44 -12.98 -11.41 -0.33
C GLU A 44 -12.89 -11.47 1.19
N LYS A 45 -11.85 -12.13 1.72
CA LYS A 45 -11.61 -12.23 3.17
C LYS A 45 -11.30 -10.87 3.80
N ALA A 46 -10.52 -10.03 3.13
CA ALA A 46 -10.24 -8.66 3.58
C ALA A 46 -11.54 -7.85 3.70
N ARG A 47 -12.35 -7.83 2.63
CA ARG A 47 -13.62 -7.11 2.61
C ARG A 47 -14.62 -7.67 3.62
N GLY A 48 -14.72 -8.99 3.74
CA GLY A 48 -15.58 -9.65 4.71
C GLY A 48 -15.16 -9.46 6.18
N SER A 49 -13.95 -8.98 6.45
CA SER A 49 -13.41 -8.77 7.79
C SER A 49 -13.24 -7.30 8.18
N LEU A 50 -13.81 -6.35 7.42
CA LEU A 50 -13.73 -4.92 7.73
C LEU A 50 -14.34 -4.53 9.08
N GLY A 51 -15.31 -5.30 9.58
CA GLY A 51 -15.82 -5.14 10.95
C GLY A 51 -14.77 -5.41 12.03
N GLU A 52 -13.88 -6.39 11.81
CA GLU A 52 -12.75 -6.67 12.69
C GLU A 52 -11.69 -5.56 12.60
N PHE A 53 -11.37 -5.11 11.39
CA PHE A 53 -10.50 -3.96 11.18
C PHE A 53 -10.98 -2.74 11.97
N ARG A 54 -12.27 -2.39 11.86
CA ARG A 54 -12.87 -1.25 12.57
C ARG A 54 -12.73 -1.38 14.09
N ARG A 55 -12.92 -2.58 14.63
CA ARG A 55 -12.71 -2.85 16.07
C ARG A 55 -11.24 -2.65 16.45
N LEU A 56 -10.32 -3.26 15.69
CA LEU A 56 -8.89 -3.25 15.97
C LEU A 56 -8.29 -1.85 15.84
N ILE A 57 -8.65 -1.06 14.83
CA ILE A 57 -8.13 0.30 14.66
C ILE A 57 -8.67 1.25 15.73
N GLY A 58 -9.87 1.01 16.27
CA GLY A 58 -10.36 1.74 17.44
C GLY A 58 -9.52 1.46 18.71
N GLN A 59 -9.00 0.23 18.84
CA GLN A 59 -8.15 -0.18 19.95
C GLN A 59 -6.68 0.21 19.75
N TYR A 60 -6.19 0.18 18.51
CA TYR A 60 -4.80 0.40 18.12
C TYR A 60 -4.67 1.44 16.98
N PRO A 61 -5.03 2.72 17.22
CA PRO A 61 -5.29 3.73 16.18
C PRO A 61 -4.09 4.19 15.34
N LYS A 62 -2.88 3.72 15.62
CA LYS A 62 -1.63 4.14 14.95
C LYS A 62 -0.85 3.01 14.30
N THR A 63 -1.39 1.79 14.32
CA THR A 63 -0.72 0.60 13.77
C THR A 63 -1.41 0.09 12.52
N GLY A 64 -2.48 0.76 12.09
CA GLY A 64 -3.25 0.41 10.90
C GLY A 64 -2.55 0.83 9.62
N ILE A 65 -2.51 -0.09 8.66
CA ILE A 65 -2.19 0.19 7.27
C ILE A 65 -3.27 -0.46 6.40
N ILE A 66 -3.72 0.24 5.37
CA ILE A 66 -4.77 -0.22 4.46
C ILE A 66 -4.27 -0.14 3.03
N LYS A 67 -4.76 -1.06 2.19
CA LYS A 67 -4.54 -1.03 0.74
C LYS A 67 -5.79 -0.42 0.11
N LEU A 68 -5.60 0.68 -0.59
CA LEU A 68 -6.67 1.47 -1.19
C LEU A 68 -6.69 1.32 -2.69
N ARG A 69 -7.89 1.29 -3.25
CA ARG A 69 -8.08 1.55 -4.68
C ARG A 69 -7.86 3.04 -4.96
N PHE A 70 -6.78 3.37 -5.66
CA PHE A 70 -6.42 4.73 -6.07
C PHE A 70 -6.63 4.89 -7.58
N VAL A 71 -7.19 6.01 -8.01
CA VAL A 71 -7.31 6.38 -9.42
C VAL A 71 -6.37 7.54 -9.67
N SER A 72 -5.37 7.35 -10.53
CA SER A 72 -4.38 8.37 -10.85
C SER A 72 -4.94 9.44 -11.80
N ASN A 73 -4.18 10.53 -11.99
CA ASN A 73 -4.52 11.56 -12.98
C ASN A 73 -4.40 11.12 -14.45
N SER A 74 -3.98 9.88 -14.70
CA SER A 74 -4.02 9.22 -16.02
C SER A 74 -5.13 8.18 -16.14
N ASP A 75 -6.13 8.25 -15.24
CA ASP A 75 -7.29 7.34 -15.15
C ASP A 75 -6.92 5.86 -14.96
N GLN A 76 -5.71 5.58 -14.48
CA GLN A 76 -5.29 4.22 -14.16
C GLN A 76 -5.64 3.88 -12.71
N VAL A 77 -6.14 2.67 -12.52
CA VAL A 77 -6.41 2.13 -11.18
C VAL A 77 -5.14 1.49 -10.65
N GLU A 78 -4.70 1.96 -9.50
CA GLU A 78 -3.59 1.41 -8.75
C GLU A 78 -4.04 1.02 -7.34
N TYR A 79 -3.28 0.15 -6.68
CA TYR A 79 -3.57 -0.27 -5.33
C TYR A 79 -2.43 0.11 -4.39
N LEU A 80 -2.64 1.15 -3.60
CA LEU A 80 -1.61 1.77 -2.79
C LEU A 80 -1.79 1.43 -1.32
N TRP A 81 -0.68 1.21 -0.62
CA TRP A 81 -0.71 1.14 0.83
C TRP A 81 -0.76 2.54 1.44
N ALA A 82 -1.52 2.69 2.52
CA ALA A 82 -1.67 3.91 3.28
C ALA A 82 -1.70 3.65 4.78
N GLU A 83 -0.96 4.44 5.55
CA GLU A 83 -1.05 4.47 7.02
C GLU A 83 -2.37 5.09 7.44
N VAL A 84 -3.06 4.51 8.42
CA VAL A 84 -4.22 5.13 9.04
C VAL A 84 -3.73 6.11 10.10
N LEU A 85 -4.14 7.38 9.98
CA LEU A 85 -3.77 8.44 10.91
C LEU A 85 -4.80 8.61 12.02
N GLU A 86 -6.08 8.61 11.63
CA GLU A 86 -7.21 8.74 12.55
C GLU A 86 -8.51 8.25 11.88
N PRO A 87 -9.41 7.57 12.62
CA PRO A 87 -10.79 7.37 12.19
C PRO A 87 -11.54 8.72 12.20
N LEU A 88 -12.35 8.97 11.17
CA LEU A 88 -13.16 10.19 11.01
C LEU A 88 -14.66 9.95 11.23
N GLY A 89 -15.03 8.77 11.71
CA GLY A 89 -16.42 8.34 11.87
C GLY A 89 -16.50 6.82 11.93
N GLN A 90 -17.64 6.27 11.51
CA GLN A 90 -17.87 4.83 11.54
C GLN A 90 -17.21 4.08 10.38
N ASP A 91 -17.11 4.71 9.20
CA ASP A 91 -16.74 4.07 7.93
C ASP A 91 -15.70 4.89 7.14
N SER A 92 -15.04 5.85 7.78
CA SER A 92 -14.16 6.82 7.10
C SER A 92 -12.88 7.03 7.87
N TYR A 93 -11.77 7.15 7.16
CA TYR A 93 -10.43 7.23 7.76
C TYR A 93 -9.61 8.32 7.09
N LYS A 94 -8.85 9.06 7.89
CA LYS A 94 -7.77 9.90 7.39
C LYS A 94 -6.52 9.06 7.28
N VAL A 95 -5.87 9.10 6.14
CA VAL A 95 -4.76 8.22 5.81
C VAL A 95 -3.62 8.97 5.13
N ARG A 96 -2.43 8.36 5.17
CA ARG A 96 -1.26 8.83 4.44
C ARG A 96 -0.77 7.75 3.49
N LEU A 97 -0.76 8.00 2.20
CA LEU A 97 -0.18 7.09 1.21
C LEU A 97 1.30 6.84 1.51
N VAL A 98 1.70 5.58 1.65
CA VAL A 98 3.10 5.18 1.88
C VAL A 98 3.76 4.67 0.61
N THR A 99 2.98 4.16 -0.35
CA THR A 99 3.47 3.76 -1.67
C THR A 99 3.13 4.84 -2.69
N PRO A 100 4.09 5.31 -3.51
CA PRO A 100 3.77 6.22 -4.60
C PRO A 100 3.02 5.49 -5.71
N PRO A 101 2.01 6.12 -6.33
CA PRO A 101 1.47 5.65 -7.61
C PRO A 101 2.53 5.75 -8.72
N VAL A 102 2.50 4.78 -9.63
CA VAL A 102 3.40 4.68 -10.77
C VAL A 102 2.91 5.56 -11.93
N THR A 103 1.60 5.70 -12.08
CA THR A 103 0.97 6.34 -13.25
C THR A 103 0.52 7.78 -12.97
N HIS A 104 0.65 8.24 -11.72
CA HIS A 104 0.36 9.63 -11.37
C HIS A 104 1.53 10.53 -11.75
N THR A 105 1.20 11.69 -12.30
CA THR A 105 2.20 12.71 -12.68
C THR A 105 1.99 14.00 -11.89
N GLY A 106 3.08 14.70 -11.58
CA GLY A 106 3.03 15.96 -10.84
C GLY A 106 2.94 15.77 -9.32
N GLN A 107 2.52 16.81 -8.60
CA GLN A 107 2.38 16.75 -7.15
C GLN A 107 1.17 15.89 -6.77
N LEU A 108 1.36 15.07 -5.73
CA LEU A 108 0.32 14.25 -5.11
C LEU A 108 0.29 14.63 -3.63
N ASP A 109 -0.83 15.22 -3.18
CA ASP A 109 -1.08 15.25 -1.73
C ASP A 109 -1.11 13.80 -1.26
N ARG A 110 -0.39 13.46 -0.20
CA ARG A 110 -0.33 12.10 0.33
C ARG A 110 -1.39 11.87 1.40
N LEU A 111 -2.04 12.93 1.89
CA LEU A 111 -3.09 12.87 2.88
C LEU A 111 -4.44 12.73 2.17
N TYR A 112 -5.17 11.67 2.53
CA TYR A 112 -6.48 11.38 1.96
C TYR A 112 -7.49 11.11 3.05
N THR A 113 -8.75 11.31 2.71
CA THR A 113 -9.86 10.65 3.39
C THR A 113 -10.36 9.54 2.48
N CYS A 114 -10.44 8.32 3.01
CA CYS A 114 -11.00 7.18 2.30
C CYS A 114 -12.22 6.64 3.05
N ARG A 115 -13.15 6.05 2.30
CA ARG A 115 -14.26 5.28 2.86
C ARG A 115 -13.84 3.83 3.04
N GLU A 116 -14.55 3.12 3.90
CA GLU A 116 -14.33 1.69 4.13
C GLU A 116 -14.49 0.88 2.84
N ASP A 117 -15.38 1.30 1.93
CA ASP A 117 -15.61 0.68 0.62
C ASP A 117 -14.38 0.72 -0.32
N ASP A 118 -13.49 1.70 -0.11
CA ASP A 118 -12.25 1.88 -0.88
C ASP A 118 -11.12 0.94 -0.42
N ILE A 119 -11.32 0.23 0.71
CA ILE A 119 -10.35 -0.67 1.31
C ILE A 119 -10.40 -2.03 0.62
N GLU A 120 -9.26 -2.44 0.08
CA GLU A 120 -9.05 -3.72 -0.62
C GLU A 120 -8.31 -4.74 0.26
N ASP A 121 -7.50 -4.26 1.20
CA ASP A 121 -6.82 -5.04 2.22
C ASP A 121 -6.51 -4.16 3.42
N TRP A 122 -6.28 -4.75 4.59
CA TRP A 122 -5.96 -4.02 5.82
C TRP A 122 -5.02 -4.83 6.68
N GLN A 123 -4.22 -4.17 7.50
CA GLN A 123 -3.42 -4.79 8.54
C GLN A 123 -3.41 -3.90 9.78
N VAL A 124 -3.51 -4.51 10.95
CA VAL A 124 -3.34 -3.84 12.24
C VAL A 124 -2.37 -4.65 13.08
N THR A 125 -1.42 -3.99 13.72
CA THR A 125 -0.52 -4.62 14.70
C THR A 125 -1.04 -4.32 16.11
N ASP A 126 -1.22 -5.35 16.93
CA ASP A 126 -1.63 -5.17 18.33
C ASP A 126 -0.44 -4.85 19.26
N ASP A 127 -0.73 -4.74 20.56
CA ASP A 127 0.24 -4.45 21.61
C ASP A 127 1.21 -5.62 21.91
N GLN A 128 0.89 -6.83 21.44
CA GLN A 128 1.77 -7.99 21.49
C GLN A 128 2.64 -8.12 20.24
N GLY A 129 2.47 -7.23 19.26
CA GLY A 129 3.19 -7.26 18.00
C GLY A 129 2.59 -8.25 16.98
N GLN A 130 1.40 -8.79 17.22
CA GLN A 130 0.74 -9.70 16.29
C GLN A 130 0.09 -8.91 15.14
N HIS A 131 0.29 -9.39 13.91
CA HIS A 131 -0.29 -8.80 12.71
C HIS A 131 -1.63 -9.45 12.34
N HIS A 132 -2.71 -8.68 12.48
CA HIS A 132 -4.04 -9.03 12.01
C HIS A 132 -4.21 -8.55 10.56
N GLY A 133 -4.96 -9.30 9.74
CA GLY A 133 -5.17 -8.95 8.33
C GLY A 133 -3.99 -9.30 7.42
N ALA A 134 -3.64 -8.39 6.51
CA ALA A 134 -2.62 -8.53 5.45
C ALA A 134 -2.90 -9.71 4.51
N PHE A 135 -4.16 -9.90 4.12
CA PHE A 135 -4.59 -11.12 3.43
C PHE A 135 -3.93 -11.25 2.06
N SER A 136 -3.76 -10.14 1.34
CA SER A 136 -3.10 -10.13 0.04
C SER A 136 -1.61 -10.44 0.15
N GLN A 137 -0.91 -9.92 1.17
CA GLN A 137 0.50 -10.25 1.44
C GLN A 137 0.67 -11.73 1.79
N ARG A 138 -0.22 -12.27 2.64
CA ARG A 138 -0.26 -13.70 2.99
C ARG A 138 -0.54 -14.57 1.76
N ALA A 139 -1.41 -14.13 0.86
CA ALA A 139 -1.64 -14.80 -0.42
C ALA A 139 -0.39 -14.79 -1.31
N MET A 140 0.33 -13.67 -1.41
CA MET A 140 1.57 -13.59 -2.19
C MET A 140 2.63 -14.60 -1.70
N PHE A 141 2.78 -14.79 -0.38
CA PHE A 141 3.68 -15.83 0.15
C PHE A 141 3.21 -17.26 -0.17
N ARG A 142 1.89 -17.51 -0.14
CA ARG A 142 1.31 -18.80 -0.55
C ARG A 142 1.53 -19.06 -2.06
N ILE A 143 1.36 -18.03 -2.90
CA ILE A 143 1.60 -18.10 -4.34
C ILE A 143 3.08 -18.38 -4.63
N ALA A 144 4.00 -17.66 -3.98
CA ALA A 144 5.43 -17.89 -4.14
C ALA A 144 5.81 -19.35 -3.83
N ARG A 145 5.25 -19.94 -2.76
CA ARG A 145 5.46 -21.36 -2.44
C ARG A 145 4.83 -22.30 -3.46
N ARG A 146 3.58 -22.04 -3.89
CA ARG A 146 2.86 -22.83 -4.91
C ARG A 146 3.66 -22.88 -6.22
N ASP A 147 4.25 -21.75 -6.59
CA ASP A 147 4.94 -21.57 -7.88
C ASP A 147 6.45 -21.88 -7.79
N GLY A 148 6.93 -22.34 -6.64
CA GLY A 148 8.34 -22.72 -6.43
C GLY A 148 9.33 -21.55 -6.43
N VAL A 149 8.85 -20.31 -6.20
CA VAL A 149 9.68 -19.11 -6.14
C VAL A 149 10.41 -19.05 -4.81
N ALA A 150 11.75 -19.06 -4.85
CA ALA A 150 12.57 -18.91 -3.67
C ALA A 150 12.52 -17.46 -3.15
N LEU A 151 11.89 -17.25 -2.00
CA LEU A 151 11.86 -15.95 -1.34
C LEU A 151 13.25 -15.59 -0.78
N PRO A 152 13.76 -14.37 -0.99
CA PRO A 152 14.91 -13.84 -0.26
C PRO A 152 14.72 -13.94 1.26
N LYS A 153 15.82 -14.12 2.01
CA LYS A 153 15.78 -14.29 3.49
C LYS A 153 14.95 -13.24 4.20
N LYS A 154 15.06 -11.97 3.80
CA LYS A 154 14.26 -10.88 4.37
C LYS A 154 12.76 -11.08 4.22
N LEU A 155 12.31 -11.58 3.06
CA LEU A 155 10.89 -11.89 2.82
C LEU A 155 10.43 -13.15 3.59
N GLN A 156 11.32 -14.13 3.80
CA GLN A 156 11.04 -15.27 4.66
C GLN A 156 10.89 -14.85 6.13
N ASP A 157 11.72 -13.92 6.60
CA ASP A 157 11.62 -13.38 7.96
C ASP A 157 10.34 -12.55 8.15
N ILE A 158 9.92 -11.80 7.12
CA ILE A 158 8.63 -11.11 7.10
C ILE A 158 7.46 -12.11 7.10
N GLU A 159 7.54 -13.22 6.36
CA GLU A 159 6.47 -14.23 6.35
C GLU A 159 6.15 -14.78 7.75
N LYS A 160 7.18 -14.95 8.59
CA LYS A 160 7.03 -15.43 9.98
C LYS A 160 6.20 -14.49 10.87
N LEU A 161 6.12 -13.20 10.52
CA LEU A 161 5.30 -12.22 11.24
C LEU A 161 3.79 -12.47 11.06
N TYR A 162 3.43 -13.32 10.09
CA TYR A 162 2.04 -13.66 9.76
C TYR A 162 1.65 -15.07 10.21
N GLN A 163 2.51 -15.80 10.93
CA GLN A 163 2.19 -17.14 11.46
C GLN A 163 1.58 -17.03 12.86
#